data_AF-A0A7S2Y9J0-F1
#
_entry.id   AF-A0A7S2Y9J0-F1
#
_cell.length_a   1.000
_cell.length_b   1.000
_cell.length_c   1.000
_cell.angle_alpha   90.00
_cell.angle_beta   90.00
_cell.angle_gamma   90.00
#
_symmetry.space_group_name_H-M   'P 1'
#
loop_
_entity.id
_entity.type
_entity.pdbx_description
1 polymer ?
#
loop_
_entity_poly.entity_id
_entity_poly.type
_entity_poly.pdbx_seq_one_letter_code
_entity_poly.pdbx_strand_id
1 'polypeptide(L)'
;VISPTRLENDFLFDRSTLRPDVTTYSSVINCCAYFRHNAGKAEALEVALRTFRKLCDMDGDKPNNITFGTLFKAISNLMPQEDEQRETLTRSLFDKCCEEGLVDPFVLSQIRAASPQLFEELIEETGGKLGPKSFMDPSNIEQILDNIPTEWSAYVLD
;
A
#
# COMPACT_ATOMS: atom_id res chain seq x y z
N VAL A 1 11.20 -22.77 -38.05
CA VAL A 1 10.09 -23.15 -37.17
C VAL A 1 10.69 -23.51 -35.82
N ILE A 2 10.64 -22.60 -34.85
CA ILE A 2 11.18 -22.84 -33.51
C ILE A 2 10.11 -23.63 -32.77
N SER A 3 10.41 -24.89 -32.48
CA SER A 3 9.50 -25.79 -31.77
C SER A 3 9.24 -25.28 -30.35
N PRO A 4 7.98 -25.29 -29.85
CA PRO A 4 7.61 -24.83 -28.50
C PRO A 4 8.42 -25.49 -27.37
N THR A 5 8.96 -26.67 -27.64
CA THR A 5 9.73 -27.50 -26.71
C THR A 5 11.06 -26.88 -26.28
N ARG A 6 11.62 -25.87 -26.95
CA ARG A 6 12.89 -25.25 -26.51
C ARG A 6 12.68 -24.23 -25.38
N LEU A 7 11.58 -23.49 -25.39
CA LEU A 7 11.25 -22.56 -24.30
C LEU A 7 10.88 -23.33 -23.02
N GLU A 8 10.20 -24.46 -23.16
CA GLU A 8 9.79 -25.30 -22.02
C GLU A 8 10.98 -26.05 -21.38
N ASN A 9 11.98 -26.43 -22.16
CA ASN A 9 13.18 -27.11 -21.65
C ASN A 9 14.16 -26.14 -20.96
N ASP A 10 14.22 -24.87 -21.38
CA ASP A 10 14.99 -23.83 -20.69
C ASP A 10 14.25 -23.32 -19.42
N PHE A 11 12.92 -23.41 -19.36
CA PHE A 11 12.09 -23.11 -18.18
C PHE A 11 12.17 -24.17 -17.05
N LEU A 12 12.74 -25.34 -17.34
CA LEU A 12 13.01 -26.39 -16.36
C LEU A 12 14.35 -26.21 -15.66
N PHE A 13 15.16 -25.22 -16.10
CA PHE A 13 16.38 -24.82 -15.42
C PHE A 13 16.01 -24.07 -14.15
N ASP A 14 15.97 -24.83 -13.06
CA ASP A 14 16.08 -24.35 -11.69
C ASP A 14 14.90 -23.50 -11.15
N ARG A 15 13.72 -24.12 -11.03
CA ARG A 15 12.62 -23.56 -10.22
C ARG A 15 12.99 -23.33 -8.75
N SER A 16 14.17 -23.77 -8.29
CA SER A 16 14.63 -23.58 -6.91
C SER A 16 15.36 -22.26 -6.66
N THR A 17 15.67 -21.48 -7.71
CA THR A 17 16.31 -20.16 -7.58
C THR A 17 15.39 -18.95 -7.76
N LEU A 18 14.16 -19.14 -8.25
CA LEU A 18 13.18 -18.06 -8.39
C LEU A 18 12.51 -17.76 -7.05
N ARG A 19 13.18 -16.98 -6.21
CA ARG A 19 12.64 -16.45 -4.96
C ARG A 19 11.68 -15.28 -5.26
N PRO A 20 10.42 -15.32 -4.81
CA PRO A 20 9.52 -14.16 -4.89
C PRO A 20 10.13 -12.94 -4.18
N ASP A 21 10.05 -11.78 -4.80
CA ASP A 21 10.53 -10.48 -4.31
C ASP A 21 9.36 -9.53 -3.95
N VAL A 22 9.68 -8.33 -3.45
CA VAL A 22 8.69 -7.30 -3.10
C VAL A 22 7.68 -7.02 -4.22
N THR A 23 8.12 -7.04 -5.49
CA THR A 23 7.25 -6.83 -6.65
C THR A 23 6.25 -7.98 -6.82
N THR A 24 6.69 -9.22 -6.61
CA THR A 24 5.83 -10.41 -6.66
C THR A 24 4.73 -10.35 -5.60
N TYR A 25 5.08 -10.01 -4.35
CA TYR A 25 4.10 -9.86 -3.28
C TYR A 25 3.13 -8.68 -3.52
N SER A 26 3.66 -7.53 -3.94
CA SER A 26 2.85 -6.35 -4.29
C SER A 26 1.84 -6.65 -5.40
N SER A 27 2.24 -7.47 -6.39
CA SER A 27 1.36 -7.88 -7.49
C SER A 27 0.18 -8.72 -6.99
N VAL A 28 0.42 -9.65 -6.07
CA VAL A 28 -0.65 -10.47 -5.47
C VAL A 28 -1.63 -9.59 -4.67
N ILE A 29 -1.13 -8.68 -3.84
CA ILE A 29 -1.96 -7.73 -3.08
C ILE A 29 -2.79 -6.86 -4.04
N ASN A 30 -2.18 -6.35 -5.09
CA ASN A 30 -2.84 -5.54 -6.09
C ASN A 30 -3.93 -6.34 -6.85
N CYS A 31 -3.68 -7.62 -7.17
CA CYS A 31 -4.70 -8.50 -7.75
C CYS A 31 -5.92 -8.62 -6.84
N CYS A 32 -5.71 -8.80 -5.53
CA CYS A 32 -6.81 -8.82 -4.55
C CYS A 32 -7.56 -7.48 -4.52
N ALA A 33 -6.85 -6.35 -4.59
CA ALA A 33 -7.46 -5.02 -4.59
C ALA A 33 -8.41 -4.78 -5.78
N TYR A 34 -8.23 -5.50 -6.89
CA TYR A 34 -9.11 -5.43 -8.06
C TYR A 34 -10.20 -6.51 -8.08
N PHE A 35 -10.37 -7.28 -7.02
CA PHE A 35 -11.44 -8.27 -6.92
C PHE A 35 -12.82 -7.58 -6.94
N ARG A 36 -13.69 -7.98 -7.88
CA ARG A 36 -14.96 -7.29 -8.16
C ARG A 36 -16.21 -7.99 -7.66
N HIS A 37 -16.13 -9.30 -7.37
CA HIS A 37 -17.30 -10.03 -6.92
C HIS A 37 -17.57 -9.71 -5.44
N ASN A 38 -18.85 -9.51 -5.08
CA ASN A 38 -19.19 -9.20 -3.68
C ASN A 38 -19.00 -10.43 -2.78
N ALA A 39 -19.38 -11.61 -3.27
CA ALA A 39 -19.01 -12.86 -2.64
C ALA A 39 -17.50 -13.08 -2.85
N GLY A 40 -16.73 -13.17 -1.77
CA GLY A 40 -15.28 -13.36 -1.83
C GLY A 40 -14.43 -12.16 -1.38
N LYS A 41 -15.02 -11.00 -1.07
CA LYS A 41 -14.23 -9.80 -0.69
C LYS A 41 -13.43 -10.01 0.60
N ALA A 42 -14.03 -10.69 1.58
CA ALA A 42 -13.37 -11.01 2.84
C ALA A 42 -12.17 -11.94 2.61
N GLU A 43 -12.33 -12.95 1.78
CA GLU A 43 -11.30 -13.92 1.41
C GLU A 43 -10.18 -13.25 0.60
N ALA A 44 -10.53 -12.37 -0.34
CA ALA A 44 -9.55 -11.57 -1.08
C ALA A 44 -8.74 -10.67 -0.14
N LEU A 45 -9.39 -10.06 0.85
CA LEU A 45 -8.72 -9.23 1.85
C LEU A 45 -7.81 -10.08 2.75
N GLU A 46 -8.27 -11.24 3.18
CA GLU A 46 -7.47 -12.18 3.98
C GLU A 46 -6.19 -12.60 3.21
N VAL A 47 -6.32 -12.90 1.92
CA VAL A 47 -5.16 -13.20 1.05
C VAL A 47 -4.22 -12.01 0.97
N ALA A 48 -4.72 -10.79 0.77
CA ALA A 48 -3.89 -9.58 0.74
C ALA A 48 -3.11 -9.38 2.05
N LEU A 49 -3.79 -9.47 3.20
CA LEU A 49 -3.19 -9.31 4.52
C LEU A 49 -2.16 -10.41 4.84
N ARG A 50 -2.48 -11.66 4.50
CA ARG A 50 -1.53 -12.79 4.68
C ARG A 50 -0.30 -12.63 3.80
N THR A 51 -0.48 -12.15 2.56
CA THR A 51 0.61 -11.89 1.61
C THR A 51 1.52 -10.79 2.12
N PHE A 52 0.94 -9.70 2.63
CA PHE A 52 1.70 -8.61 3.26
C PHE A 52 2.49 -9.07 4.48
N ARG A 53 1.85 -9.81 5.42
CA ARG A 53 2.53 -10.36 6.61
C ARG A 53 3.71 -11.25 6.22
N LYS A 54 3.52 -12.11 5.21
CA LYS A 54 4.60 -12.97 4.71
C LYS A 54 5.78 -12.16 4.17
N LEU A 55 5.53 -11.03 3.49
CA LEU A 55 6.60 -10.13 3.06
C LEU A 55 7.30 -9.44 4.24
N CYS A 56 6.58 -9.02 5.28
CA CYS A 56 7.19 -8.46 6.49
C CYS A 56 8.18 -9.44 7.16
N ASP A 57 7.81 -10.73 7.18
CA ASP A 57 8.57 -11.82 7.81
C ASP A 57 9.76 -12.32 6.97
N MET A 58 9.95 -11.82 5.74
CA MET A 58 11.05 -12.26 4.89
C MET A 58 12.40 -11.64 5.30
N ASP A 59 13.45 -12.47 5.20
CA ASP A 59 14.84 -12.03 5.30
C ASP A 59 15.32 -11.45 3.97
N GLY A 60 15.44 -10.13 3.87
CA GLY A 60 16.03 -9.42 2.73
C GLY A 60 15.08 -8.47 2.02
N ASP A 61 13.93 -8.96 1.55
CA ASP A 61 12.90 -8.09 0.96
C ASP A 61 11.96 -7.58 2.04
N LYS A 62 11.69 -6.28 2.02
CA LYS A 62 10.77 -5.61 2.94
C LYS A 62 9.66 -4.89 2.16
N PRO A 63 8.50 -4.64 2.79
CA PRO A 63 7.49 -3.77 2.21
C PRO A 63 8.07 -2.41 1.81
N ASN A 64 7.55 -1.84 0.73
CA ASN A 64 7.84 -0.47 0.29
C ASN A 64 6.53 0.34 0.15
N ASN A 65 6.64 1.61 -0.23
CA ASN A 65 5.52 2.51 -0.54
C ASN A 65 4.47 1.86 -1.48
N ILE A 66 4.92 1.14 -2.52
CA ILE A 66 4.02 0.45 -3.47
C ILE A 66 3.24 -0.68 -2.77
N THR A 67 3.90 -1.45 -1.91
CA THR A 67 3.26 -2.53 -1.14
C THR A 67 2.18 -1.95 -0.21
N PHE A 68 2.50 -0.89 0.52
CA PHE A 68 1.54 -0.22 1.41
C PHE A 68 0.37 0.40 0.65
N GLY A 69 0.65 1.18 -0.39
CA GLY A 69 -0.40 1.81 -1.20
C GLY A 69 -1.35 0.77 -1.84
N THR A 70 -0.82 -0.34 -2.35
CA THR A 70 -1.67 -1.42 -2.88
C THR A 70 -2.50 -2.12 -1.79
N LEU A 71 -1.98 -2.23 -0.57
CA LEU A 71 -2.74 -2.77 0.56
C LEU A 71 -3.86 -1.82 1.02
N PHE A 72 -3.61 -0.51 1.10
CA PHE A 72 -4.65 0.48 1.39
C PHE A 72 -5.74 0.48 0.33
N LYS A 73 -5.36 0.34 -0.94
CA LYS A 73 -6.31 0.16 -2.04
C LYS A 73 -7.15 -1.12 -1.90
N ALA A 74 -6.54 -2.21 -1.43
CA ALA A 74 -7.28 -3.43 -1.14
C ALA A 74 -8.32 -3.18 -0.04
N ILE A 75 -7.93 -2.50 1.05
CA ILE A 75 -8.83 -2.13 2.14
C ILE A 75 -9.98 -1.26 1.63
N SER A 76 -9.70 -0.22 0.84
CA SER A 76 -10.73 0.68 0.31
C SER A 76 -11.77 -0.03 -0.58
N ASN A 77 -11.35 -1.05 -1.33
CA ASN A 77 -12.21 -1.73 -2.29
C ASN A 77 -12.93 -2.96 -1.70
N LEU A 78 -12.33 -3.61 -0.70
CA LEU A 78 -12.80 -4.87 -0.15
C LEU A 78 -13.59 -4.71 1.15
N MET A 79 -13.40 -3.61 1.89
CA MET A 79 -14.14 -3.33 3.13
C MET A 79 -15.17 -2.21 2.92
N PRO A 80 -16.39 -2.34 3.49
CA PRO A 80 -17.35 -1.24 3.56
C PRO A 80 -16.79 -0.03 4.30
N GLN A 81 -17.17 1.18 3.90
CA GLN A 81 -16.64 2.41 4.52
C GLN A 81 -17.05 2.56 6.00
N GLU A 82 -18.20 2.02 6.36
CA GLU A 82 -18.82 2.07 7.68
C GLU A 82 -18.29 0.99 8.64
N ASP A 83 -17.38 0.12 8.18
CA ASP A 83 -16.79 -0.94 8.99
C ASP A 83 -15.71 -0.34 9.92
N GLU A 84 -15.94 -0.37 11.23
CA GLU A 84 -14.97 0.12 12.23
C GLU A 84 -13.61 -0.62 12.16
N GLN A 85 -13.60 -1.88 11.70
CA GLN A 85 -12.36 -2.64 11.52
C GLN A 85 -11.53 -2.07 10.37
N ARG A 86 -12.16 -1.46 9.36
CA ARG A 86 -11.47 -0.80 8.24
C ARG A 86 -10.62 0.37 8.74
N GLU A 87 -11.20 1.19 9.61
CA GLU A 87 -10.53 2.36 10.19
C GLU A 87 -9.36 1.91 11.08
N THR A 88 -9.62 0.97 11.99
CA THR A 88 -8.61 0.42 12.90
C THR A 88 -7.42 -0.19 12.14
N LEU A 89 -7.71 -0.98 11.10
CA LEU A 89 -6.70 -1.62 10.26
C LEU A 89 -5.91 -0.59 9.44
N THR A 90 -6.59 0.40 8.84
CA THR A 90 -5.96 1.45 8.04
C THR A 90 -4.99 2.27 8.88
N ARG A 91 -5.38 2.68 10.09
CA ARG A 91 -4.50 3.41 11.02
C ARG A 91 -3.28 2.59 11.42
N SER A 92 -3.47 1.36 11.87
CA SER A 92 -2.36 0.50 12.28
C SER A 92 -1.34 0.28 11.15
N LEU A 93 -1.81 0.13 9.91
CA LEU A 93 -0.93 -0.01 8.75
C LEU A 93 -0.29 1.32 8.34
N PHE A 94 -0.99 2.45 8.51
CA PHE A 94 -0.43 3.76 8.23
C PHE A 94 0.65 4.14 9.24
N ASP A 95 0.44 3.89 10.54
CA ASP A 95 1.46 4.06 11.57
C ASP A 95 2.73 3.27 11.21
N LYS A 96 2.56 2.01 10.79
CA LYS A 96 3.67 1.20 10.31
C LYS A 96 4.35 1.79 9.06
N CYS A 97 3.59 2.32 8.11
CA CYS A 97 4.13 2.97 6.91
C CYS A 97 4.97 4.20 7.28
N CYS A 98 4.50 4.99 8.25
CA CYS A 98 5.21 6.15 8.80
C CYS A 98 6.51 5.74 9.52
N GLU A 99 6.47 4.71 10.36
CA GLU A 99 7.64 4.18 11.07
C GLU A 99 8.73 3.68 10.11
N GLU A 100 8.32 3.11 8.98
CA GLU A 100 9.23 2.60 7.94
C GLU A 100 9.69 3.71 6.98
N GLY A 101 9.20 4.95 7.13
CA GLY A 101 9.55 6.09 6.29
C GLY A 101 9.13 5.97 4.82
N LEU A 102 7.98 5.34 4.56
CA LEU A 102 7.51 4.95 3.23
C LEU A 102 6.29 5.75 2.74
N VAL A 103 5.95 6.87 3.39
CA VAL A 103 4.83 7.73 2.99
C VAL A 103 5.22 8.56 1.78
N ASP A 104 4.50 8.36 0.68
CA ASP A 104 4.66 9.11 -0.58
C ASP A 104 3.28 9.60 -1.09
N PRO A 105 3.22 10.34 -2.22
CA PRO A 105 1.95 10.80 -2.77
C PRO A 105 0.99 9.65 -3.11
N PHE A 106 1.51 8.50 -3.53
CA PHE A 106 0.68 7.34 -3.83
C PHE A 106 0.01 6.81 -2.55
N VAL A 107 0.75 6.57 -1.47
CA VAL A 107 0.23 6.16 -0.16
C VAL A 107 -0.83 7.14 0.31
N LEU A 108 -0.57 8.45 0.31
CA LEU A 108 -1.53 9.47 0.74
C LEU A 108 -2.81 9.44 -0.10
N SER A 109 -2.69 9.24 -1.41
CA SER A 109 -3.87 9.09 -2.28
C SER A 109 -4.73 7.87 -1.92
N GLN A 110 -4.09 6.77 -1.50
CA GLN A 110 -4.80 5.55 -1.10
C GLN A 110 -5.37 5.66 0.32
N ILE A 111 -4.69 6.37 1.23
CA ILE A 111 -5.22 6.70 2.57
C ILE A 111 -6.50 7.51 2.44
N ARG A 112 -6.53 8.53 1.58
CA ARG A 112 -7.75 9.32 1.31
C ARG A 112 -8.95 8.44 0.94
N ALA A 113 -8.72 7.38 0.17
CA ALA A 113 -9.77 6.43 -0.20
C ALA A 113 -10.08 5.46 0.94
N ALA A 114 -9.07 4.92 1.62
CA ALA A 114 -9.18 3.89 2.65
C ALA A 114 -9.66 4.40 4.02
N SER A 115 -9.43 5.67 4.34
CA SER A 115 -9.91 6.36 5.53
C SER A 115 -9.95 7.88 5.25
N PRO A 116 -11.11 8.40 4.79
CA PRO A 116 -11.31 9.84 4.68
C PRO A 116 -11.06 10.58 5.99
N GLN A 117 -11.42 9.97 7.13
CA GLN A 117 -11.26 10.53 8.47
C GLN A 117 -9.78 10.72 8.83
N LEU A 118 -8.96 9.68 8.68
CA LEU A 118 -7.52 9.80 8.89
C LEU A 118 -6.90 10.84 7.95
N PHE A 119 -7.36 10.92 6.71
CA PHE A 119 -6.86 11.90 5.75
C PHE A 119 -7.23 13.35 6.15
N GLU A 120 -8.43 13.57 6.68
CA GLU A 120 -8.85 14.87 7.22
C GLU A 120 -8.01 15.29 8.43
N GLU A 121 -7.76 14.37 9.37
CA GLU A 121 -6.89 14.61 10.52
C GLU A 121 -5.48 15.01 10.07
N LEU A 122 -4.91 14.32 9.08
CA LEU A 122 -3.62 14.67 8.49
C LEU A 122 -3.62 16.09 7.93
N ILE A 123 -4.68 16.47 7.19
CA ILE A 123 -4.83 17.83 6.65
C ILE A 123 -4.88 18.88 7.78
N GLU A 124 -5.63 18.62 8.85
CA GLU A 124 -5.74 19.54 9.98
C GLU A 124 -4.40 19.72 10.70
N GLU A 125 -3.69 18.62 10.95
CA GLU A 125 -2.37 18.62 11.58
C GLU A 125 -1.32 19.34 10.72
N THR A 126 -1.30 19.10 9.41
CA THR A 126 -0.35 19.77 8.49
C THR A 126 -0.74 21.23 8.24
N GLY A 127 -2.04 21.52 8.11
CA GLY A 127 -2.57 22.87 7.90
C GLY A 127 -2.35 23.78 9.10
N GLY A 128 -2.45 23.25 10.33
CA GLY A 128 -2.13 23.97 11.56
C GLY A 128 -0.69 24.49 11.59
N LYS A 129 0.26 23.80 10.95
CA LYS A 129 1.67 24.24 10.84
C LYS A 129 1.88 25.40 9.86
N LEU A 130 0.99 25.56 8.87
CA LEU A 130 1.11 26.59 7.83
C LEU A 130 0.58 27.98 8.27
N GLY A 131 0.00 28.08 9.46
CA GLY A 131 -0.51 29.32 10.05
C GLY A 131 -1.85 29.81 9.45
N PRO A 132 -2.52 30.77 10.11
CA PRO A 132 -3.93 31.13 9.85
C PRO A 132 -4.23 31.79 8.49
N LYS A 133 -3.22 31.99 7.64
CA LYS A 133 -3.36 32.58 6.29
C LYS A 133 -3.03 31.61 5.16
N SER A 134 -2.55 30.40 5.47
CA SER A 134 -2.29 29.39 4.47
C SER A 134 -3.53 28.51 4.32
N PHE A 135 -4.19 28.62 3.18
CA PHE A 135 -5.21 27.66 2.81
C PHE A 135 -4.50 26.41 2.29
N MET A 136 -4.66 25.29 2.99
CA MET A 136 -4.21 24.01 2.47
C MET A 136 -5.29 23.51 1.50
N ASP A 137 -4.93 23.29 0.25
CA ASP A 137 -5.85 22.66 -0.70
C ASP A 137 -5.90 21.16 -0.38
N PRO A 138 -7.03 20.61 0.10
CA PRO A 138 -7.13 19.20 0.43
C PRO A 138 -6.81 18.31 -0.77
N SER A 139 -7.01 18.79 -2.00
CA SER A 139 -6.71 18.04 -3.23
C SER A 139 -5.22 18.00 -3.56
N ASN A 140 -4.40 18.88 -2.96
CA ASN A 140 -2.98 18.99 -3.22
C ASN A 140 -2.15 18.10 -2.27
N ILE A 141 -1.97 16.84 -2.66
CA ILE A 141 -1.20 15.83 -1.90
C ILE A 141 0.26 16.26 -1.69
N GLU A 142 0.87 16.96 -2.65
CA GLU A 142 2.26 17.43 -2.53
C GLU A 142 2.41 18.41 -1.37
N GLN A 143 1.44 19.32 -1.21
CA GLN A 143 1.43 20.26 -0.09
C GLN A 143 1.30 19.55 1.27
N ILE A 144 0.62 18.41 1.32
CA ILE A 144 0.56 17.57 2.54
C ILE A 144 1.94 16.99 2.83
N LEU A 145 2.55 16.38 1.81
CA LEU A 145 3.84 15.71 1.92
C LEU A 145 4.95 16.67 2.38
N ASP A 146 4.92 17.93 1.94
CA ASP A 146 5.87 18.97 2.37
C ASP A 146 5.76 19.32 3.87
N ASN A 147 4.65 18.95 4.53
CA ASN A 147 4.32 19.38 5.89
C ASN A 147 4.17 18.22 6.91
N ILE A 148 4.26 16.97 6.45
CA ILE A 148 4.37 15.80 7.34
C ILE A 148 5.79 15.72 7.97
N PRO A 149 5.96 14.98 9.07
CA PRO A 149 7.29 14.71 9.62
C PRO A 149 8.22 14.10 8.56
N THR A 150 9.45 14.60 8.44
CA THR A 150 10.38 14.19 7.37
C THR A 150 10.79 12.73 7.49
N GLU A 151 10.75 12.16 8.70
CA GLU A 151 10.97 10.75 8.95
C GLU A 151 9.93 9.84 8.25
N TRP A 152 8.71 10.33 8.00
CA TRP A 152 7.65 9.52 7.38
C TRP A 152 7.88 9.25 5.90
N SER A 153 8.70 10.05 5.22
CA SER A 153 9.03 9.90 3.79
C SER A 153 10.52 9.62 3.54
N ALA A 154 11.29 9.33 4.59
CA ALA A 154 12.75 9.28 4.54
C ALA A 154 13.35 8.21 3.60
N TYR A 155 12.58 7.18 3.22
CA TYR A 155 13.05 6.04 2.42
C TYR A 155 12.24 5.82 1.15
N VAL A 156 11.48 6.83 0.72
CA VAL A 156 10.88 6.83 -0.62
C VAL A 156 12.01 7.08 -1.62
N LEU A 157 12.32 6.08 -2.44
CA LEU A 157 13.33 6.20 -3.50
C LEU A 157 12.75 7.00 -4.67
N ASP A 158 13.47 8.05 -5.09
CA ASP A 158 13.18 8.87 -6.29
C ASP A 158 13.23 8.07 -7.60
#